data_AF-A0A4Q9GYD9-F1
#
_entry.id   AF-A0A4Q9GYD9-F1
#
_cell.length_a   1.000
_cell.length_b   1.000
_cell.length_c   1.000
_cell.angle_alpha   90.00
_cell.angle_beta   90.00
_cell.angle_gamma   90.00
#
_symmetry.space_group_name_H-M   'P 1'
#
loop_
_entity.id
_entity.type
_entity.pdbx_description
1 polymer ?
#
loop_
_entity_poly.entity_id
_entity_poly.type
_entity_poly.pdbx_seq_one_letter_code
_entity_poly.pdbx_strand_id
1 'polypeptide(L)'
;MNDDHPEDSLLIAQAFGHTDATASVMTTLDENGGTWVYTLDGSEIPLTLLWTNPISERPEIRREIVVLYDAACERLGITPRPH
;
A
#
# COMPACT_ATOMS: atom_id res chain seq x y z
N MET A 1 -6.48 8.76 0.75
CA MET A 1 -5.40 7.77 0.49
C MET A 1 -4.97 7.82 -0.97
N ASN A 2 -5.81 7.50 -1.94
CA ASN A 2 -5.44 7.69 -3.35
C ASN A 2 -5.25 9.18 -3.72
N ASP A 3 -6.11 10.05 -3.19
CA ASP A 3 -6.03 11.49 -3.48
C ASP A 3 -5.02 12.24 -2.60
N ASP A 4 -4.87 11.83 -1.33
CA ASP A 4 -3.97 12.49 -0.37
C ASP A 4 -2.55 11.89 -0.33
N HIS A 5 -2.41 10.61 -0.70
CA HIS A 5 -1.21 9.79 -0.50
C HIS A 5 -0.93 8.83 -1.70
N PRO A 6 -1.03 9.27 -2.96
CA PRO A 6 -0.80 8.39 -4.12
C PRO A 6 0.61 7.78 -4.12
N GLU A 7 1.59 8.56 -3.66
CA GLU A 7 2.98 8.13 -3.56
C GLU A 7 3.20 7.03 -2.51
N ASP A 8 2.41 7.00 -1.42
CA ASP A 8 2.51 5.93 -0.41
C ASP A 8 2.01 4.60 -0.99
N SER A 9 0.91 4.64 -1.75
CA SER A 9 0.40 3.46 -2.48
C SER A 9 1.40 2.93 -3.50
N LEU A 10 2.15 3.81 -4.16
CA LEU A 10 3.20 3.42 -5.10
C LEU A 10 4.35 2.70 -4.39
N LEU A 11 4.84 3.24 -3.26
CA LEU A 11 5.90 2.61 -2.49
C LEU A 11 5.49 1.23 -1.95
N ILE A 12 4.24 1.09 -1.49
CA ILE A 12 3.68 -0.22 -1.10
C ILE A 12 3.70 -1.20 -2.29
N ALA A 13 3.22 -0.78 -3.47
CA ALA A 13 3.24 -1.64 -4.64
C ALA A 13 4.67 -2.01 -5.09
N GLN A 14 5.62 -1.09 -4.99
CA GLN A 14 7.02 -1.34 -5.33
C GLN A 14 7.68 -2.34 -4.39
N ALA A 15 7.39 -2.25 -3.08
CA ALA A 15 8.00 -3.11 -2.07
C ALA A 15 7.38 -4.52 -1.97
N PHE A 16 6.10 -4.67 -2.31
CA PHE A 16 5.36 -5.93 -2.12
C PHE A 16 4.84 -6.56 -3.42
N GLY A 17 4.73 -5.80 -4.50
CA GLY A 17 4.31 -6.28 -5.82
C GLY A 17 5.50 -6.41 -6.77
N HIS A 18 5.99 -5.28 -7.28
CA HIS A 18 7.11 -5.23 -8.22
C HIS A 18 7.84 -3.89 -8.17
N THR A 19 9.17 -3.90 -8.03
CA THR A 19 9.97 -2.68 -7.81
C THR A 19 9.85 -1.64 -8.93
N ASP A 20 9.55 -2.07 -10.16
CA ASP A 20 9.38 -1.21 -11.34
C ASP A 20 7.94 -0.70 -11.54
N ALA A 21 7.03 -0.91 -10.58
CA ALA A 21 5.68 -0.35 -10.65
C ALA A 21 5.73 1.18 -10.81
N THR A 22 4.89 1.71 -11.71
CA THR A 22 4.88 3.15 -12.06
C THR A 22 3.69 3.91 -11.50
N ALA A 23 2.62 3.21 -11.13
CA ALA A 23 1.44 3.76 -10.50
C ALA A 23 0.81 2.70 -9.59
N SER A 24 0.07 3.13 -8.58
CA SER A 24 -0.68 2.23 -7.70
C SER A 24 -1.88 2.95 -7.12
N VAL A 25 -3.02 2.27 -7.11
CA VAL A 25 -4.28 2.77 -6.55
C VAL A 25 -4.86 1.69 -5.67
N MET A 26 -5.22 2.02 -4.43
CA MET A 26 -5.98 1.10 -3.59
C MET A 26 -7.42 1.07 -4.08
N THR A 27 -7.93 -0.12 -4.39
CA THR A 27 -9.27 -0.31 -4.99
C THR A 27 -10.28 -0.82 -3.98
N THR A 28 -9.87 -1.73 -3.11
CA THR A 28 -10.75 -2.29 -2.07
C THR A 28 -9.99 -2.48 -0.76
N LEU A 29 -10.74 -2.55 0.33
CA LEU A 29 -10.26 -2.97 1.64
C LEU A 29 -11.39 -3.61 2.43
N ASP A 30 -11.05 -4.54 3.30
CA ASP A 30 -11.96 -5.19 4.23
C ASP A 30 -11.31 -5.34 5.62
N GLU A 31 -11.96 -6.13 6.48
CA GLU A 31 -11.49 -6.39 7.85
C GLU A 31 -10.12 -7.09 7.90
N ASN A 32 -9.68 -7.74 6.82
CA ASN A 32 -8.48 -8.57 6.78
C ASN A 32 -7.34 -7.94 5.99
N GLY A 33 -7.63 -7.09 5.01
CA GLY A 33 -6.59 -6.53 4.16
C GLY A 33 -7.04 -5.41 3.22
N GLY A 34 -6.07 -4.94 2.44
CA GLY A 34 -6.25 -3.98 1.36
C GLY A 34 -5.87 -4.62 0.02
N THR A 35 -6.51 -4.18 -1.05
CA THR A 35 -6.14 -4.52 -2.43
C THR A 35 -5.79 -3.25 -3.19
N TRP A 36 -4.63 -3.29 -3.83
CA TRP A 36 -4.13 -2.31 -4.77
C TRP A 36 -4.16 -2.87 -6.18
N VAL A 37 -4.28 -1.98 -7.15
CA VAL A 37 -3.97 -2.25 -8.54
C VAL A 37 -2.78 -1.37 -8.90
N TYR A 38 -1.68 -2.00 -9.30
CA TYR A 38 -0.48 -1.29 -9.73
C TYR A 38 -0.23 -1.46 -11.22
N THR A 39 0.40 -0.46 -11.83
CA THR A 39 0.78 -0.50 -13.23
C THR A 39 2.22 -0.96 -13.38
N LEU A 40 2.44 -1.99 -14.21
CA LEU A 40 3.76 -2.49 -14.61
C LEU A 40 3.76 -2.65 -16.14
N ASP A 41 4.70 -2.00 -16.82
CA ASP A 41 4.81 -2.01 -18.28
C ASP A 41 3.47 -1.69 -19.00
N GLY A 42 2.69 -0.77 -18.44
CA GLY A 42 1.37 -0.38 -18.96
C GLY A 42 0.23 -1.36 -18.67
N SER A 43 0.49 -2.46 -17.94
CA SER A 43 -0.52 -3.44 -17.52
C SER A 43 -0.93 -3.24 -16.06
N GLU A 44 -2.21 -3.40 -15.76
CA GLU A 44 -2.75 -3.34 -14.39
C GLU A 44 -2.68 -4.71 -13.71
N ILE A 45 -2.08 -4.77 -12.52
CA ILE A 45 -1.85 -5.99 -11.76
C ILE A 45 -2.42 -5.83 -10.34
N PRO A 46 -3.26 -6.76 -9.86
CA PRO A 46 -3.78 -6.71 -8.50
C PRO A 46 -2.73 -7.16 -7.47
N LEU A 47 -2.72 -6.51 -6.32
CA LEU A 47 -1.89 -6.81 -5.16
C LEU A 47 -2.77 -6.75 -3.90
N THR A 48 -2.97 -7.88 -3.23
CA THR A 48 -3.68 -7.93 -1.95
C THR A 48 -2.70 -8.15 -0.81
N LEU A 49 -2.74 -7.28 0.20
CA LEU A 49 -1.92 -7.37 1.40
C LEU A 49 -2.81 -7.51 2.63
N LEU A 50 -2.39 -8.37 3.55
CA LEU A 50 -3.07 -8.56 4.82
C LEU A 50 -2.63 -7.49 5.82
N TRP A 51 -3.57 -7.06 6.65
CA TRP A 51 -3.27 -6.30 7.85
C TRP A 51 -2.46 -7.14 8.83
N THR A 52 -1.77 -6.49 9.76
CA THR A 52 -1.04 -7.20 10.82
C THR A 52 -2.00 -7.95 11.74
N ASN A 53 -3.21 -7.41 11.91
CA ASN A 53 -4.33 -8.03 12.61
C ASN A 53 -5.65 -7.63 11.95
N PRO A 54 -6.71 -8.45 12.06
CA PRO A 54 -8.04 -8.05 11.59
C PRO A 54 -8.48 -6.75 12.27
N ILE A 55 -9.03 -5.83 11.48
CA ILE A 55 -9.52 -4.54 11.97
C ILE A 55 -11.01 -4.63 12.30
N SER A 56 -11.45 -3.92 13.34
CA SER A 56 -12.86 -3.88 13.75
C SER A 56 -13.51 -2.52 13.50
N GLU A 57 -12.72 -1.45 13.49
CA GLU A 57 -13.16 -0.08 13.30
C GLU A 57 -12.43 0.61 12.15
N ARG A 58 -13.14 1.47 11.42
CA ARG A 58 -12.57 2.23 10.30
C ARG A 58 -11.32 3.06 10.63
N PRO A 59 -11.16 3.67 11.82
CA PRO A 59 -9.93 4.39 12.16
C PRO A 59 -8.67 3.51 12.16
N GLU A 60 -8.81 2.20 12.39
CA GLU A 60 -7.69 1.25 12.40
C GLU A 60 -7.05 1.09 11.01
N ILE A 61 -7.82 1.33 9.94
CA ILE A 61 -7.33 1.27 8.55
C ILE A 61 -6.12 2.17 8.36
N ARG A 62 -6.16 3.40 8.88
CA ARG A 62 -5.04 4.35 8.70
C ARG A 62 -3.77 3.82 9.36
N ARG A 63 -3.89 3.20 10.53
CA ARG A 63 -2.75 2.59 11.24
C ARG A 63 -2.15 1.45 10.44
N GLU A 64 -2.96 0.52 9.94
CA GLU A 64 -2.45 -0.63 9.19
C GLU A 64 -1.83 -0.22 7.85
N ILE A 65 -2.36 0.82 7.19
CA ILE A 65 -1.73 1.40 6.00
C ILE A 65 -0.37 2.01 6.33
N VAL A 66 -0.23 2.75 7.44
CA VAL A 66 1.05 3.30 7.87
C VAL A 66 2.05 2.18 8.16
N VAL A 67 1.63 1.09 8.79
CA VAL A 67 2.50 -0.08 9.03
C VAL A 67 2.99 -0.68 7.70
N LEU A 68 2.13 -0.84 6.70
CA LEU A 68 2.55 -1.30 5.37
C LEU A 68 3.50 -0.32 4.69
N TYR A 69 3.25 0.98 4.81
CA TYR A 69 4.12 2.01 4.25
C TYR A 69 5.51 2.01 4.89
N ASP A 70 5.58 1.94 6.22
CA ASP A 70 6.85 1.89 6.95
C ASP A 70 7.66 0.65 6.56
N ALA A 71 6.99 -0.50 6.48
CA ALA A 71 7.60 -1.74 6.01
C ALA A 71 8.05 -1.67 4.54
N ALA A 72 7.31 -0.94 3.69
CA ALA A 72 7.72 -0.69 2.31
C ALA A 72 8.98 0.17 2.24
N CYS A 73 9.03 1.25 3.03
CA CYS A 73 10.19 2.13 3.13
C CYS A 73 11.43 1.37 3.62
N GLU A 74 11.29 0.53 4.64
CA GLU A 74 12.38 -0.31 5.15
C GLU A 74 12.92 -1.25 4.05
N ARG A 75 12.04 -1.93 3.31
CA ARG A 75 12.43 -2.83 2.22
C ARG A 75 13.14 -2.12 1.07
N LEU A 76 12.73 -0.89 0.76
CA LEU A 76 13.29 -0.09 -0.32
C LEU A 76 14.50 0.75 0.12
N GLY A 77 14.82 0.78 1.42
CA GLY A 77 15.88 1.62 1.97
C GLY A 77 15.56 3.12 1.91
N ILE A 78 14.27 3.48 1.92
CA ILE A 78 13.78 4.85 1.84
C ILE A 78 13.49 5.36 3.26
N THR A 79 13.76 6.65 3.53
CA THR A 79 13.36 7.27 4.80
C THR A 79 11.86 7.61 4.76
N PRO A 80 11.05 7.12 5.73
CA PRO A 80 9.62 7.40 5.80
C PRO A 80 9.32 8.90 5.90
N ARG A 81 8.19 9.32 5.31
CA ARG A 81 7.65 10.67 5.49
C ARG A 81 6.84 10.76 6.80
N PRO A 82 6.73 11.95 7.41
CA PRO A 82 5.82 12.13 8.55
C PRO A 82 4.35 11.97 8.12
N HIS A 83 3.55 11.26 8.93
CA HIS A 83 2.14 10.90 8.67
C HIS A 83 1.14 11.48 9.68
#